data_AF-A0A2G5TSW1-F1
#
_entry.id   AF-A0A2G5TSW1-F1
#
_cell.length_a   1.000
_cell.length_b   1.000
_cell.length_c   1.000
_cell.angle_alpha   90.00
_cell.angle_beta   90.00
_cell.angle_gamma   90.00
#
_symmetry.space_group_name_H-M   'P 1'
#
loop_
_entity.id
_entity.type
_entity.pdbx_description
1 polymer ?
#
loop_
_entity_poly.entity_id
_entity_poly.type
_entity_poly.pdbx_seq_one_letter_code
_entity_poly.pdbx_strand_id
1 'polypeptide(L)'
;MPIRLLSLSVADLQYALECMDIRDLIAFSLCSNQTKNLVRSSNRKIYPITAYVYENDITFHIMEDDDYEEQSIHLLIFDFYIELNGRMEIEVWRKEEFTTSDWIAHFLRIFNDPMIDYLAIVDTSLPYLDTIKQLFPKCIRLAISDKFSREFTKKNRFLEIIFHC
;
A
#
# COMPACT_ATOMS: atom_id res chain seq x y z
N MET A 1 8.13 26.09 -20.63
CA MET A 1 9.46 25.73 -20.09
C MET A 1 9.20 24.87 -18.86
N PRO A 2 9.68 23.62 -18.79
CA PRO A 2 9.38 22.77 -17.64
C PRO A 2 10.00 23.37 -16.37
N ILE A 3 9.20 23.49 -15.31
CA ILE A 3 9.68 23.90 -13.99
C ILE A 3 10.55 22.77 -13.45
N ARG A 4 11.78 23.09 -13.03
CA ARG A 4 12.65 22.13 -12.35
C ARG A 4 12.23 22.09 -10.89
N LEU A 5 11.25 21.25 -10.57
CA LEU A 5 10.68 21.14 -9.21
C LEU A 5 11.78 20.94 -8.14
N LEU A 6 12.78 20.12 -8.45
CA LEU A 6 13.92 19.85 -7.54
C LEU A 6 14.93 21.00 -7.42
N SER A 7 14.77 22.08 -8.20
CA SER A 7 15.58 23.31 -8.11
C SER A 7 14.89 24.41 -7.32
N LEU A 8 13.69 24.17 -6.80
CA LEU A 8 12.98 25.09 -5.92
C LEU A 8 13.72 25.24 -4.58
N SER A 9 13.44 26.33 -3.87
CA SER A 9 13.88 26.46 -2.48
C SER A 9 13.24 25.37 -1.62
N VAL A 10 13.84 25.07 -0.47
CA VAL A 10 13.29 24.05 0.45
C VAL A 10 11.85 24.41 0.86
N ALA A 11 11.56 25.69 1.10
CA ALA A 11 10.23 26.15 1.48
C ALA A 11 9.21 25.98 0.34
N ASP A 12 9.59 26.35 -0.89
CA ASP A 12 8.71 26.21 -2.05
C ASP A 12 8.47 24.75 -2.43
N LEU A 13 9.49 23.89 -2.25
CA LEU A 13 9.37 22.46 -2.48
C LEU A 13 8.45 21.81 -1.45
N GLN A 14 8.59 22.18 -0.17
CA GLN A 14 7.70 21.71 0.88
C GLN A 14 6.25 22.13 0.62
N TYR A 15 6.03 23.40 0.25
CA TYR A 15 4.71 23.89 -0.13
C TYR A 15 4.13 23.12 -1.32
N ALA A 16 4.94 22.80 -2.33
CA ALA A 16 4.50 22.01 -3.48
C ALA A 16 4.07 20.59 -3.06
N LEU A 17 4.82 19.93 -2.18
CA LEU A 17 4.46 18.60 -1.64
C LEU A 17 3.18 18.65 -0.80
N GLU A 18 2.97 19.72 -0.05
CA GLU A 18 1.75 19.94 0.75
C GLU A 18 0.51 20.14 -0.13
N CYS A 19 0.69 20.72 -1.33
CA CYS A 19 -0.38 20.89 -2.31
C CYS A 19 -0.70 19.64 -3.14
N MET A 20 0.18 18.63 -3.14
CA MET A 20 -0.05 17.37 -3.86
C MET A 20 -1.00 16.47 -3.08
N ASP A 21 -1.95 15.85 -3.78
CA ASP A 21 -2.77 14.78 -3.21
C ASP A 21 -1.95 13.50 -3.01
N ILE A 22 -2.53 12.49 -2.36
CA ILE A 22 -1.84 11.22 -2.09
C ILE A 22 -1.38 10.54 -3.40
N ARG A 23 -2.14 10.65 -4.50
CA ARG A 23 -1.81 10.01 -5.78
C ARG A 23 -0.58 10.67 -6.40
N ASP A 24 -0.58 11.99 -6.45
CA ASP A 24 0.54 12.81 -6.92
C ASP A 24 1.79 12.54 -6.09
N LEU A 25 1.65 12.44 -4.76
CA LEU A 25 2.75 12.09 -3.87
C LEU A 25 3.32 10.69 -4.16
N ILE A 26 2.45 9.69 -4.37
CA ILE A 26 2.91 8.36 -4.73
C ILE A 26 3.61 8.38 -6.09
N ALA A 27 3.00 8.95 -7.13
CA ALA A 27 3.59 9.05 -8.46
C ALA A 27 4.95 9.77 -8.41
N PHE A 28 5.04 10.89 -7.69
CA PHE A 28 6.27 11.64 -7.50
C PHE A 28 7.35 10.82 -6.80
N SER A 29 6.97 10.04 -5.79
CA SER A 29 7.91 9.15 -5.07
C SER A 29 8.51 8.06 -5.96
N LEU A 30 7.86 7.70 -7.07
CA LEU A 30 8.32 6.65 -8.00
C LEU A 30 9.35 7.14 -9.02
N CYS A 31 9.48 8.47 -9.19
CA CYS A 31 10.38 9.07 -10.18
C CYS A 31 11.87 8.84 -9.89
N SER A 32 12.30 8.91 -8.62
CA SER A 32 13.71 8.75 -8.25
C SER A 32 13.89 8.49 -6.75
N ASN A 33 15.11 8.10 -6.34
CA ASN A 33 15.44 8.01 -4.92
C ASN A 33 15.34 9.36 -4.18
N GLN A 34 15.65 10.47 -4.87
CA GLN A 34 15.57 11.80 -4.28
C GLN A 34 14.12 12.20 -4.00
N THR A 35 13.23 12.03 -4.99
CA THR A 35 11.81 12.37 -4.87
C THR A 35 11.10 11.49 -3.84
N LYS A 36 11.45 10.19 -3.79
CA LYS A 36 11.02 9.28 -2.72
C LYS A 36 11.38 9.76 -1.32
N ASN A 37 12.62 10.21 -1.12
CA ASN A 37 13.07 10.71 0.18
C ASN A 37 12.36 12.02 0.56
N LEU A 38 12.06 12.87 -0.42
CA LEU A 38 11.30 14.10 -0.23
C LEU A 38 9.87 13.82 0.23
N VAL A 39 9.16 12.91 -0.46
CA VAL A 39 7.81 12.49 -0.06
C VAL A 39 7.84 11.89 1.35
N ARG A 40 8.80 11.01 1.65
CA ARG A 40 8.95 10.46 2.99
C ARG A 40 9.17 11.55 4.06
N SER A 41 9.95 12.58 3.73
CA SER A 41 10.24 13.67 4.67
C SER A 41 9.09 14.65 4.86
N SER A 42 8.10 14.69 3.95
CA SER A 42 6.92 15.53 4.14
C SER A 42 6.07 15.06 5.32
N ASN A 43 6.24 13.80 5.74
CA ASN A 43 5.54 13.21 6.89
C ASN A 43 4.02 13.41 6.80
N ARG A 44 3.48 13.25 5.58
CA ARG A 44 2.04 13.32 5.31
C ARG A 44 1.32 12.32 6.22
N LYS A 45 0.38 12.83 7.02
CA LYS A 45 -0.45 11.99 7.88
C LYS A 45 -1.52 11.30 7.06
N ILE A 46 -1.59 9.98 7.21
CA ILE A 46 -2.62 9.13 6.64
C ILE A 46 -3.28 8.34 7.77
N TYR A 47 -4.50 7.89 7.53
CA TYR A 47 -5.09 6.82 8.34
C TYR A 47 -4.23 5.55 8.24
N PRO A 48 -4.25 4.71 9.29
CA PRO A 48 -3.51 3.46 9.27
C PRO A 48 -3.87 2.64 8.03
N ILE A 49 -2.83 2.13 7.35
CA ILE A 49 -3.00 1.43 6.09
C ILE A 49 -3.74 0.11 6.32
N THR A 50 -4.75 -0.17 5.49
CA THR A 50 -5.46 -1.46 5.47
C THR A 50 -5.21 -2.19 4.15
N ALA A 51 -5.15 -3.52 4.20
CA ALA A 51 -4.94 -4.36 3.03
C ALA A 51 -5.90 -5.54 2.99
N TYR A 52 -6.41 -5.83 1.80
CA TYR A 52 -7.29 -6.96 1.50
C TYR A 52 -6.61 -7.84 0.47
N VAL A 53 -6.47 -9.13 0.78
CA VAL A 53 -5.82 -10.09 -0.11
C VAL A 53 -6.87 -11.00 -0.75
N TYR A 54 -6.86 -11.00 -2.06
CA TYR A 54 -7.61 -11.89 -2.94
C TYR A 54 -6.64 -12.80 -3.70
N GLU A 55 -7.16 -13.78 -4.43
CA GLU A 55 -6.33 -14.78 -5.13
C GLU A 55 -5.45 -14.16 -6.22
N ASN A 56 -5.92 -13.08 -6.84
CA ASN A 56 -5.26 -12.47 -8.00
C ASN A 56 -4.67 -11.09 -7.73
N ASP A 57 -5.03 -10.46 -6.61
CA ASP A 57 -4.65 -9.09 -6.31
C ASP A 57 -4.59 -8.83 -4.80
N ILE A 58 -3.83 -7.80 -4.45
CA ILE A 58 -3.84 -7.21 -3.11
C ILE A 58 -4.35 -5.80 -3.25
N THR A 59 -5.44 -5.49 -2.56
CA THR A 59 -6.00 -4.14 -2.51
C THR A 59 -5.52 -3.43 -1.25
N PHE A 60 -4.75 -2.35 -1.42
CA PHE A 60 -4.44 -1.42 -0.33
C PHE A 60 -5.47 -0.30 -0.27
N HIS A 61 -5.84 0.07 0.95
CA HIS A 61 -6.65 1.24 1.24
C HIS A 61 -5.79 2.28 1.97
N ILE A 62 -5.59 3.42 1.32
CA ILE A 62 -4.84 4.56 1.85
C ILE A 62 -5.77 5.76 1.86
N MET A 63 -5.86 6.45 3.00
CA MET A 63 -6.74 7.59 3.23
C MET A 63 -6.00 8.69 3.99
N GLU A 64 -6.23 9.95 3.66
CA GLU A 64 -5.69 11.09 4.42
C GLU A 64 -6.51 11.34 5.71
N ASP A 65 -5.85 11.76 6.78
CA ASP A 65 -6.41 11.90 8.15
C ASP A 65 -7.58 12.91 8.23
N ASP A 66 -7.60 13.91 7.35
CA ASP A 66 -8.45 15.11 7.46
C ASP A 66 -9.64 15.19 6.46
N ASP A 67 -9.90 14.18 5.62
CA ASP A 67 -10.93 14.29 4.57
C ASP A 67 -12.09 13.29 4.69
N TYR A 68 -13.32 13.82 4.67
CA TYR A 68 -14.56 13.04 4.70
C TYR A 68 -14.72 12.27 3.38
N GLU A 69 -14.55 10.94 3.42
CA GLU A 69 -15.00 9.94 2.43
C GLU A 69 -14.50 10.06 0.97
N GLU A 70 -13.69 11.06 0.60
CA GLU A 70 -13.50 11.41 -0.81
C GLU A 70 -12.22 10.90 -1.50
N GLN A 71 -11.18 10.54 -0.75
CA GLN A 71 -9.85 10.23 -1.31
C GLN A 71 -9.29 8.87 -0.89
N SER A 72 -10.13 7.85 -0.76
CA SER A 72 -9.60 6.49 -0.60
C SER A 72 -8.95 6.03 -1.90
N ILE A 73 -7.64 5.76 -1.85
CA ILE A 73 -6.94 5.14 -2.97
C ILE A 73 -7.01 3.63 -2.79
N HIS A 74 -7.54 2.97 -3.81
CA HIS A 74 -7.42 1.52 -3.97
C HIS A 74 -6.25 1.22 -4.89
N LEU A 75 -5.19 0.63 -4.33
CA LEU A 75 -4.07 0.12 -5.12
C LEU A 75 -4.25 -1.38 -5.26
N LEU A 76 -4.58 -1.83 -6.46
CA LEU A 76 -4.61 -3.25 -6.80
C LEU A 76 -3.21 -3.63 -7.26
N ILE A 77 -2.50 -4.38 -6.43
CA ILE A 77 -1.14 -4.84 -6.73
C ILE A 77 -1.22 -6.19 -7.44
N PHE A 78 -0.79 -6.21 -8.69
CA PHE A 78 -0.55 -7.40 -9.49
C PHE A 78 0.96 -7.64 -9.61
N ASP A 79 1.35 -8.81 -10.12
CA ASP A 79 2.76 -9.22 -10.21
C ASP A 79 3.70 -8.19 -10.87
N PHE A 80 3.18 -7.38 -11.81
CA PHE A 80 4.00 -6.48 -12.64
C PHE A 80 3.47 -5.04 -12.73
N TYR A 81 2.31 -4.76 -12.15
CA TYR A 81 1.69 -3.44 -12.25
C TYR A 81 0.75 -3.18 -11.09
N ILE A 82 0.46 -1.90 -10.88
CA ILE A 82 -0.57 -1.47 -9.94
C ILE A 82 -1.66 -0.76 -10.72
N GLU A 83 -2.90 -1.09 -10.39
CA GLU A 83 -4.04 -0.27 -10.79
C GLU A 83 -4.45 0.62 -9.64
N LEU A 84 -4.54 1.91 -9.93
CA LEU A 84 -5.07 2.90 -9.03
C LEU A 84 -6.53 3.15 -9.43
N ASN A 85 -7.45 2.69 -8.60
CA ASN A 85 -8.88 2.87 -8.85
C ASN A 85 -9.37 4.15 -8.18
N GLY A 86 -9.51 5.20 -8.98
CA GLY A 86 -10.01 6.50 -8.54
C GLY A 86 -11.45 6.78 -8.94
N ARG A 87 -12.01 7.91 -8.47
CA ARG A 87 -13.39 8.33 -8.76
C ARG A 87 -13.74 8.52 -10.24
N MET A 88 -12.76 8.78 -11.11
CA MET A 88 -13.02 9.13 -12.52
C MET A 88 -12.24 8.30 -13.53
N GLU A 89 -11.05 7.81 -13.18
CA GLU A 89 -10.18 7.08 -14.12
C GLU A 89 -9.41 5.96 -13.41
N ILE A 90 -9.14 4.89 -14.16
CA ILE A 90 -8.23 3.81 -13.77
C ILE A 90 -6.85 4.16 -14.31
N GLU A 91 -5.90 4.37 -13.43
CA GLU A 91 -4.50 4.55 -13.81
C GLU A 91 -3.72 3.26 -13.59
N VAL A 92 -2.87 2.91 -14.56
CA VAL A 92 -2.00 1.73 -14.47
C VAL A 92 -0.57 2.19 -14.35
N TRP A 93 0.06 1.89 -13.22
CA TRP A 93 1.47 2.20 -12.98
C TRP A 93 2.33 0.95 -13.14
N ARG A 94 3.41 1.09 -13.91
CA ARG A 94 4.37 0.01 -14.18
C ARG A 94 5.77 0.46 -13.83
N LYS A 95 6.51 -0.42 -13.16
CA LYS A 95 7.93 -0.25 -12.88
C LYS A 95 8.54 -1.64 -12.96
N GLU A 96 9.19 -1.95 -14.09
CA GLU A 96 9.62 -3.31 -14.44
C GLU A 96 10.55 -3.94 -13.39
N GLU A 97 11.25 -3.11 -12.62
CA GLU A 97 12.16 -3.54 -11.54
C GLU A 97 11.43 -3.87 -10.23
N PHE A 98 10.13 -3.56 -10.09
CA PHE A 98 9.40 -3.76 -8.85
C PHE A 98 8.60 -5.06 -8.88
N THR A 99 8.81 -5.87 -7.86
CA THR A 99 7.92 -6.97 -7.47
C THR A 99 6.77 -6.46 -6.60
N THR A 100 5.76 -7.29 -6.35
CA THR A 100 4.70 -7.04 -5.35
C THR A 100 5.27 -6.63 -3.99
N SER A 101 6.35 -7.29 -3.54
CA SER A 101 7.02 -6.96 -2.27
C SER A 101 7.65 -5.56 -2.30
N ASP A 102 8.26 -5.18 -3.42
CA ASP A 102 8.87 -3.84 -3.58
C ASP A 102 7.81 -2.74 -3.55
N TRP A 103 6.64 -2.98 -4.15
CA TRP A 103 5.51 -2.08 -4.09
C TRP A 103 4.99 -1.88 -2.67
N ILE A 104 4.75 -2.97 -1.94
CA ILE A 104 4.32 -2.93 -0.54
C ILE A 104 5.33 -2.16 0.32
N ALA A 105 6.62 -2.53 0.23
CA ALA A 105 7.69 -1.88 0.98
C ALA A 105 7.85 -0.41 0.61
N HIS A 106 7.60 -0.04 -0.65
CA HIS A 106 7.62 1.34 -1.09
C HIS A 106 6.52 2.16 -0.43
N PHE A 107 5.26 1.68 -0.42
CA PHE A 107 4.13 2.40 0.20
C PHE A 107 4.29 2.58 1.69
N LEU A 108 4.63 1.51 2.41
CA LEU A 108 4.89 1.58 3.86
C LEU A 108 5.99 2.61 4.17
N ARG A 109 7.05 2.63 3.35
CA ARG A 109 8.18 3.55 3.57
C ARG A 109 7.83 5.02 3.31
N ILE A 110 7.08 5.35 2.26
CA ILE A 110 6.82 6.77 1.91
C ILE A 110 5.89 7.46 2.90
N PHE A 111 5.02 6.71 3.59
CA PHE A 111 4.12 7.25 4.61
C PHE A 111 4.66 7.11 6.04
N ASN A 112 5.90 6.63 6.20
CA ASN A 112 6.51 6.32 7.51
C ASN A 112 5.65 5.38 8.37
N ASP A 113 4.80 4.56 7.74
CA ASP A 113 3.98 3.57 8.41
C ASP A 113 4.64 2.20 8.23
N PRO A 114 5.36 1.69 9.25
CA PRO A 114 6.19 0.49 9.09
C PRO A 114 5.36 -0.80 9.00
N MET A 115 4.06 -0.75 9.27
CA MET A 115 3.24 -1.95 9.42
C MET A 115 1.79 -1.71 9.02
N ILE A 116 1.19 -2.69 8.37
CA ILE A 116 -0.23 -2.66 8.04
C ILE A 116 -1.04 -2.80 9.33
N ASP A 117 -2.00 -1.90 9.55
CA ASP A 117 -2.88 -1.96 10.71
C ASP A 117 -3.85 -3.12 10.61
N TYR A 118 -4.52 -3.25 9.46
CA TYR A 118 -5.52 -4.30 9.25
C TYR A 118 -5.27 -5.06 7.96
N LEU A 119 -5.04 -6.37 8.08
CA LEU A 119 -4.88 -7.30 6.97
C LEU A 119 -6.06 -8.26 6.94
N ALA A 120 -6.84 -8.26 5.86
CA ALA A 120 -7.93 -9.20 5.63
C ALA A 120 -7.60 -10.17 4.49
N ILE A 121 -7.62 -11.48 4.78
CA ILE A 121 -7.48 -12.54 3.78
C ILE A 121 -8.89 -12.99 3.38
N VAL A 122 -9.34 -12.62 2.18
CA VAL A 122 -10.76 -12.71 1.80
C VAL A 122 -11.06 -13.95 0.97
N ASP A 123 -10.44 -14.10 -0.20
CA ASP A 123 -10.70 -15.23 -1.10
C ASP A 123 -9.40 -15.59 -1.82
N THR A 124 -8.70 -16.61 -1.34
CA THR A 124 -7.41 -17.04 -1.88
C THR A 124 -7.31 -18.57 -1.82
N SER A 125 -6.24 -19.17 -2.34
CA SER A 125 -5.96 -20.59 -2.16
C SER A 125 -5.03 -20.83 -0.94
N LEU A 126 -5.13 -22.02 -0.32
CA LEU A 126 -4.24 -22.40 0.80
C LEU A 126 -2.74 -22.30 0.45
N PRO A 127 -2.26 -22.72 -0.74
CA PRO A 127 -0.85 -22.58 -1.11
C PRO A 127 -0.36 -21.13 -1.13
N TYR A 128 -1.26 -20.17 -1.38
CA TYR A 128 -0.91 -18.76 -1.45
C TYR A 128 -0.68 -18.13 -0.06
N LEU A 129 -1.12 -18.77 1.02
CA LEU A 129 -0.93 -18.26 2.38
C LEU A 129 0.55 -18.12 2.77
N ASP A 130 1.41 -19.01 2.27
CA ASP A 130 2.85 -18.91 2.50
C ASP A 130 3.43 -17.66 1.80
N THR A 131 2.92 -17.32 0.62
CA THR A 131 3.24 -16.06 -0.07
C THR A 131 2.75 -14.86 0.72
N ILE A 132 1.51 -14.87 1.23
CA ILE A 132 0.97 -13.79 2.06
C ILE A 132 1.84 -13.56 3.29
N LYS A 133 2.30 -14.62 3.94
CA LYS A 133 3.20 -14.53 5.10
C LYS A 133 4.54 -13.86 4.74
N GLN A 134 5.06 -14.12 3.55
CA GLN A 134 6.30 -13.50 3.08
C GLN A 134 6.09 -12.02 2.74
N LEU A 135 4.96 -11.67 2.15
CA LEU A 135 4.61 -10.29 1.79
C LEU A 135 4.29 -9.44 3.03
N PHE A 136 3.59 -10.03 4.00
CA PHE A 136 3.15 -9.38 5.23
C PHE A 136 3.68 -10.15 6.43
N PRO A 137 4.96 -9.97 6.80
CA PRO A 137 5.51 -10.68 7.95
C PRO A 137 4.91 -10.22 9.28
N LYS A 138 4.29 -9.03 9.33
CA LYS A 138 3.63 -8.46 10.51
C LYS A 138 2.42 -7.59 10.11
N CYS A 139 1.40 -7.60 10.95
CA CYS A 139 0.26 -6.68 10.90
C CYS A 139 -0.27 -6.47 12.33
N ILE A 140 -1.01 -5.38 12.60
CA ILE A 140 -1.59 -5.13 13.93
C ILE A 140 -2.81 -6.04 14.14
N ARG A 141 -3.65 -6.18 13.12
CA ARG A 141 -4.89 -6.94 13.13
C ARG A 141 -4.99 -7.81 11.89
N LEU A 142 -5.39 -9.07 12.09
CA LEU A 142 -5.61 -10.04 11.03
C LEU A 142 -7.06 -10.52 11.04
N ALA A 143 -7.68 -10.51 9.87
CA ALA A 143 -8.96 -11.16 9.62
C ALA A 143 -8.83 -12.18 8.48
N ILE A 144 -9.54 -13.29 8.59
CA ILE A 144 -9.58 -14.34 7.56
C ILE A 144 -11.04 -14.69 7.35
N SER A 145 -11.49 -14.73 6.11
CA SER A 145 -12.91 -14.93 5.80
C SER A 145 -13.43 -16.31 6.23
N ASP A 146 -14.73 -16.38 6.52
CA ASP A 146 -15.39 -17.61 6.97
C ASP A 146 -15.36 -18.75 5.95
N LYS A 147 -15.22 -18.47 4.65
CA LYS A 147 -15.04 -19.52 3.62
C LYS A 147 -13.83 -20.39 3.94
N PHE A 148 -12.76 -19.77 4.45
CA PHE A 148 -11.56 -20.46 4.90
C PHE A 148 -11.76 -21.15 6.24
N SER A 149 -12.50 -20.56 7.18
CA SER A 149 -12.69 -21.14 8.52
C SER A 149 -13.05 -22.64 8.47
N ARG A 150 -13.90 -23.07 7.53
CA ARG A 150 -14.37 -24.46 7.40
C ARG A 150 -13.31 -25.43 6.85
N GLU A 151 -12.43 -24.98 5.95
CA GLU A 151 -11.30 -25.80 5.49
C GLU A 151 -10.17 -25.84 6.52
N PHE A 152 -9.95 -24.72 7.22
CA PHE A 152 -8.98 -24.58 8.29
C PHE A 152 -9.32 -25.39 9.54
N THR A 153 -10.62 -25.56 9.88
CA THR A 153 -11.02 -26.38 11.04
C THR A 153 -10.57 -27.85 10.91
N LYS A 154 -10.25 -28.33 9.69
CA LYS A 154 -9.71 -29.68 9.45
C LYS A 154 -8.18 -29.77 9.58
N LYS A 155 -7.46 -28.65 9.56
CA LYS A 155 -5.99 -28.56 9.72
C LYS A 155 -5.66 -27.59 10.88
N ASN A 156 -5.95 -28.01 12.10
CA ASN A 156 -5.61 -27.28 13.32
C ASN A 156 -4.08 -27.15 13.51
N ARG A 157 -3.52 -25.97 13.18
CA ARG A 157 -2.36 -25.32 13.84
C ARG A 157 -1.86 -24.05 13.13
N PHE A 158 -2.37 -23.73 11.94
CA PHE A 158 -1.76 -22.69 11.11
C PHE A 158 -1.95 -21.26 11.66
N LEU A 159 -3.10 -20.94 12.28
CA LEU A 159 -3.45 -19.55 12.59
C LEU A 159 -2.75 -18.98 13.84
N GLU A 160 -2.53 -19.78 14.89
CA GLU A 160 -1.79 -19.32 16.09
C GLU A 160 -0.27 -19.20 15.88
N ILE A 161 0.28 -19.72 14.76
CA ILE A 161 1.72 -19.80 14.50
C ILE A 161 2.20 -18.75 13.48
N ILE A 162 1.30 -18.19 12.65
CA ILE A 162 1.72 -17.38 11.49
C ILE A 162 1.85 -15.89 11.81
N PHE A 163 1.04 -15.34 12.71
CA PHE A 163 1.12 -13.93 13.08
C PHE A 163 1.20 -13.80 14.61
N HIS A 164 2.41 -13.51 15.13
CA HIS A 164 2.51 -12.86 16.43
C HIS A 164 2.14 -11.39 16.22
N CYS A 165 0.84 -11.10 16.24
CA CYS A 165 0.35 -9.73 16.44
C CYS A 165 0.67 -9.31 17.89
#